data_AF-A0A9E4IK11-F1
#
_entry.id   AF-A0A9E4IK11-F1
#
_cell.length_a   1.000
_cell.length_b   1.000
_cell.length_c   1.000
_cell.angle_alpha   90.00
_cell.angle_beta   90.00
_cell.angle_gamma   90.00
#
_symmetry.space_group_name_H-M   'P 1'
#
loop_
_entity.id
_entity.type
_entity.pdbx_description
1 polymer ?
#
loop_
_entity_poly.entity_id
_entity_poly.type
_entity_poly.pdbx_seq_one_letter_code
_entity_poly.pdbx_strand_id
1 'polypeptide(L)'
;MESLNADLEDGQATVDIGIFHPSNLEPAHRQRVELETVIDGVLEARRIFALVGLQLAVVSVRTGLVDPELLVFHAEAPGSELPRGRYANLYKESQKRPSRLSSTALAALESVIGNGPDHDRRIHLVVLEDVFISFHDRIDERTWQLKTIATNALSFPAYTHRDTIPRHLRGVITLTNLGRPQSWKTVAHELGHKLINASHEYRDSDPQHEAYGDEGLLQYGSGTDIPSGRDGRFHRERLHRSPFIYRRDASGSKTWNPDYLDGGGYYDPIYEGLTVGFDPS
;
A
#
# COMPACT_ATOMS: atom_id res chain seq x y z
N MET A 1 7.12 -12.26 19.10
CA MET A 1 6.32 -11.01 18.95
C MET A 1 6.70 -9.99 20.02
N GLU A 2 6.80 -10.36 21.30
CA GLU A 2 7.25 -9.44 22.37
C GLU A 2 8.60 -8.78 22.07
N SER A 3 9.59 -9.54 21.58
CA SER A 3 10.89 -8.98 21.16
C SER A 3 10.81 -8.02 19.96
N LEU A 4 9.87 -8.24 19.03
CA LEU A 4 9.71 -7.40 17.84
C LEU A 4 9.05 -6.06 18.16
N ASN A 5 8.38 -5.95 19.30
CA ASN A 5 7.58 -4.79 19.69
C ASN A 5 8.02 -4.20 21.03
N ALA A 6 9.22 -4.55 21.51
CA ALA A 6 9.73 -4.13 22.82
C ALA A 6 10.02 -2.61 22.90
N ASP A 7 10.17 -1.97 21.75
CA ASP A 7 10.44 -0.55 21.54
C ASP A 7 9.17 0.31 21.40
N LEU A 8 7.97 -0.28 21.47
CA LEU A 8 6.72 0.47 21.35
C LEU A 8 6.40 1.24 22.62
N GLU A 9 6.13 2.54 22.46
CA GLU A 9 5.69 3.42 23.53
C GLU A 9 4.17 3.65 23.48
N ASP A 10 3.54 3.77 24.64
CA ASP A 10 2.14 4.17 24.76
C ASP A 10 1.96 5.66 24.38
N GLY A 11 0.77 6.01 23.90
CA GLY A 11 0.40 7.35 23.44
C GLY A 11 0.95 7.73 22.06
N GLN A 12 1.93 7.00 21.53
CA GLN A 12 2.48 7.23 20.20
C GLN A 12 1.57 6.70 19.08
N ALA A 13 1.60 7.40 17.94
CA ALA A 13 0.91 6.94 16.74
C ALA A 13 1.48 5.59 16.31
N THR A 14 0.61 4.59 16.14
CA THR A 14 1.03 3.20 15.90
C THR A 14 0.16 2.57 14.81
N VAL A 15 0.78 1.75 13.96
CA VAL A 15 0.11 0.91 12.95
C VAL A 15 0.35 -0.55 13.29
N ASP A 16 -0.70 -1.36 13.21
CA ASP A 16 -0.58 -2.81 13.30
C ASP A 16 -0.23 -3.42 11.95
N ILE A 17 0.80 -4.27 11.92
CA ILE A 17 1.26 -5.04 10.76
C ILE A 17 1.02 -6.53 11.03
N GLY A 18 0.28 -7.18 10.13
CA GLY A 18 0.16 -8.63 10.04
C GLY A 18 0.93 -9.15 8.84
N ILE A 19 1.65 -10.27 9.00
CA ILE A 19 2.36 -10.95 7.91
C ILE A 19 1.71 -12.32 7.71
N PHE A 20 1.41 -12.65 6.46
CA PHE A 20 1.02 -13.99 6.04
C PHE A 20 2.00 -14.53 5.00
N HIS A 21 2.64 -15.65 5.31
CA HIS A 21 3.63 -16.32 4.46
C HIS A 21 3.18 -17.75 4.15
N PRO A 22 2.71 -18.06 2.92
CA PRO A 22 2.23 -19.40 2.58
C PRO A 22 3.31 -20.46 2.76
N SER A 23 2.96 -21.60 3.37
CA SER A 23 3.91 -22.69 3.57
C SER A 23 4.17 -23.48 2.27
N ASN A 24 3.26 -23.40 1.31
CA ASN A 24 3.28 -24.15 0.05
C ASN A 24 3.70 -23.35 -1.18
N LEU A 25 4.44 -22.24 -1.02
CA LEU A 25 5.09 -21.57 -2.15
C LEU A 25 6.01 -22.55 -2.90
N GLU A 26 6.04 -22.43 -4.23
CA GLU A 26 7.01 -23.11 -5.06
C GLU A 26 8.44 -22.81 -4.57
N PRO A 27 9.33 -23.82 -4.45
CA PRO A 27 10.66 -23.63 -3.85
C PRO A 27 11.50 -22.54 -4.52
N ALA A 28 11.41 -22.42 -5.84
CA ALA A 28 12.11 -21.39 -6.61
C ALA A 28 11.59 -19.98 -6.30
N HIS A 29 10.30 -19.86 -5.94
CA HIS A 29 9.69 -18.60 -5.57
C HIS A 29 9.97 -18.21 -4.13
N ARG A 30 9.93 -19.18 -3.21
CA ARG A 30 10.23 -18.97 -1.77
C ARG A 30 11.56 -18.25 -1.56
N GLN A 31 12.58 -18.56 -2.34
CA GLN A 31 13.91 -17.93 -2.28
C GLN A 31 13.91 -16.43 -2.64
N ARG A 32 12.87 -15.94 -3.32
CA ARG A 32 12.72 -14.52 -3.68
C ARG A 32 12.02 -13.72 -2.59
N VAL A 33 11.35 -14.36 -1.65
CA VAL A 33 10.51 -13.71 -0.64
C VAL A 33 10.50 -14.55 0.65
N GLU A 34 11.69 -14.69 1.25
CA GLU A 34 11.85 -15.37 2.52
C GLU A 34 11.16 -14.58 3.64
N LEU A 35 10.62 -15.29 4.64
CA LEU A 35 9.89 -14.66 5.75
C LEU A 35 10.78 -13.69 6.52
N GLU A 36 12.04 -14.06 6.73
CA GLU A 36 13.08 -13.26 7.36
C GLU A 36 13.29 -11.95 6.60
N THR A 37 13.35 -12.00 5.26
CA THR A 37 13.49 -10.80 4.42
C THR A 37 12.27 -9.88 4.54
N VAL A 38 11.05 -10.42 4.66
CA VAL A 38 9.84 -9.63 4.90
C VAL A 38 9.90 -8.94 6.26
N ILE A 39 10.29 -9.67 7.32
CA ILE A 39 10.43 -9.13 8.67
C ILE A 39 11.48 -8.02 8.71
N ASP A 40 12.66 -8.25 8.12
CA ASP A 40 13.73 -7.26 8.03
C ASP A 40 13.26 -6.01 7.28
N GLY A 41 12.49 -6.18 6.20
CA GLY A 41 11.86 -5.07 5.48
C GLY A 41 10.95 -4.22 6.36
N VAL A 42 10.15 -4.84 7.24
CA VAL A 42 9.31 -4.11 8.21
C VAL A 42 10.15 -3.41 9.27
N LEU A 43 11.24 -4.02 9.74
CA LEU A 43 12.13 -3.42 10.74
C LEU A 43 12.88 -2.20 10.18
N GLU A 44 13.32 -2.25 8.92
CA GLU A 44 13.91 -1.08 8.26
C GLU A 44 12.86 0.00 7.98
N ALA A 45 11.66 -0.38 7.52
CA ALA A 45 10.55 0.56 7.37
C ALA A 45 10.23 1.28 8.69
N ARG A 46 10.27 0.57 9.82
CA ARG A 46 10.06 1.16 11.15
C ARG A 46 11.03 2.31 11.41
N ARG A 47 12.30 2.21 11.04
CA ARG A 47 13.29 3.29 11.22
C ARG A 47 12.91 4.54 10.44
N ILE A 48 12.39 4.37 9.21
CA ILE A 48 11.96 5.47 8.36
C ILE A 48 10.72 6.16 8.93
N PHE A 49 9.71 5.38 9.30
CA PHE A 49 8.46 5.89 9.85
C PHE A 49 8.63 6.51 11.25
N ALA A 50 9.61 6.04 12.04
CA ALA A 50 9.95 6.63 13.33
C ALA A 50 10.44 8.09 13.19
N LEU A 51 11.13 8.45 12.10
CA LEU A 51 11.58 9.83 11.83
C LEU A 51 10.41 10.82 11.69
N VAL A 52 9.20 10.32 11.43
CA VAL A 52 7.97 11.13 11.38
C VAL A 52 7.01 10.82 12.52
N GLY A 53 7.48 10.17 13.58
CA GLY A 53 6.71 9.91 14.79
C GLY A 53 5.64 8.82 14.65
N LEU A 54 5.91 7.80 13.82
CA LEU A 54 5.02 6.65 13.64
C LEU A 54 5.72 5.35 14.03
N GLN A 55 5.04 4.52 14.84
CA GLN A 55 5.49 3.19 15.22
C GLN A 55 4.83 2.10 14.35
N LEU A 56 5.58 1.05 14.03
CA LEU A 56 5.05 -0.13 13.33
C LEU A 56 5.09 -1.35 14.26
N ALA A 57 3.93 -1.84 14.67
CA ALA A 57 3.78 -2.99 15.56
C ALA A 57 3.53 -4.28 14.75
N VAL A 58 4.42 -5.28 14.85
CA VAL A 58 4.18 -6.59 14.22
C VAL A 58 3.30 -7.42 15.15
N VAL A 59 2.00 -7.51 14.86
CA VAL A 59 0.99 -8.13 15.75
C VAL A 59 0.65 -9.56 15.40
N SER A 60 1.04 -10.02 14.22
CA SER A 60 0.86 -11.43 13.83
C SER A 60 1.81 -11.81 12.71
N VAL A 61 2.42 -12.99 12.81
CA VAL A 61 3.07 -13.69 11.71
C VAL A 61 2.38 -15.04 11.57
N ARG A 62 1.76 -15.28 10.42
CA ARG A 62 0.98 -16.49 10.14
C ARG A 62 1.53 -17.20 8.92
N THR A 63 1.40 -18.52 8.93
CA THR A 63 1.66 -19.38 7.78
C THR A 63 0.53 -20.38 7.63
N GLY A 64 0.35 -20.90 6.42
CA GLY A 64 -0.72 -21.86 6.12
C GLY A 64 -0.68 -22.28 4.66
N LEU A 65 -1.47 -23.30 4.35
CA LEU A 65 -1.71 -23.70 2.96
C LEU A 65 -2.66 -22.70 2.30
N VAL A 66 -2.32 -22.30 1.09
CA VAL A 66 -3.20 -21.55 0.18
C VAL A 66 -3.48 -22.44 -1.02
N ASP A 67 -4.68 -22.37 -1.58
CA ASP A 67 -4.96 -23.02 -2.86
C ASP A 67 -3.92 -22.54 -3.90
N PRO A 68 -3.16 -23.45 -4.56
CA PRO A 68 -2.18 -23.05 -5.55
C PRO A 68 -2.74 -22.15 -6.66
N GLU A 69 -4.03 -22.29 -7.02
CA GLU A 69 -4.67 -21.41 -8.02
C GLU A 69 -4.85 -19.97 -7.54
N LEU A 70 -4.72 -19.72 -6.23
CA LEU A 70 -4.84 -18.40 -5.60
C LEU A 70 -3.48 -17.76 -5.26
N LEU A 71 -2.37 -18.47 -5.47
CA LEU A 71 -1.02 -17.92 -5.26
C LEU A 71 -0.56 -16.99 -6.40
N VAL A 72 -1.22 -17.08 -7.56
CA VAL A 72 -0.97 -16.23 -8.73
C VAL A 72 -2.28 -15.60 -9.19
N PHE A 73 -2.33 -14.28 -9.34
CA PHE A 73 -3.53 -13.63 -9.89
C PHE A 73 -3.25 -12.31 -10.61
N HIS A 74 -4.23 -11.89 -11.41
CA HIS A 74 -4.33 -10.51 -11.89
C HIS A 74 -5.09 -9.67 -10.87
N ALA A 75 -4.54 -8.54 -10.44
CA ALA A 75 -5.06 -7.73 -9.34
C ALA A 75 -6.45 -7.15 -9.66
N GLU A 76 -6.62 -6.62 -10.86
CA GLU A 76 -7.80 -5.86 -11.27
C GLU A 76 -8.68 -6.67 -12.22
N ALA A 77 -10.00 -6.46 -12.14
CA ALA A 77 -10.95 -7.05 -13.06
C ALA A 77 -10.73 -6.53 -14.49
N PRO A 78 -10.93 -7.36 -15.53
CA PRO A 78 -10.83 -6.92 -16.92
C PRO A 78 -11.84 -5.79 -17.19
N GLY A 79 -11.38 -4.69 -17.77
CA GLY A 79 -12.31 -3.60 -18.12
C GLY A 79 -11.73 -2.20 -18.13
N SER A 80 -10.41 -2.01 -18.31
CA SER A 80 -9.88 -0.67 -18.54
C SER A 80 -10.45 -0.16 -19.87
N GLU A 81 -11.54 0.60 -19.83
CA GLU A 81 -11.86 1.50 -20.93
C GLU A 81 -10.64 2.38 -21.16
N LEU A 82 -10.25 2.59 -22.43
CA LEU A 82 -9.26 3.59 -22.78
C LEU A 82 -9.61 4.92 -22.09
N PRO A 83 -8.63 5.67 -21.55
CA PRO A 83 -8.88 7.01 -21.03
C PRO A 83 -9.65 7.83 -22.06
N ARG A 84 -10.84 8.33 -21.70
CA ARG A 84 -11.67 9.12 -22.62
C ARG A 84 -11.12 10.55 -22.67
N GLY A 85 -10.08 10.76 -23.48
CA GLY A 85 -9.59 12.10 -23.83
C GLY A 85 -8.11 12.33 -23.52
N ARG A 86 -7.65 13.54 -23.83
CA ARG A 86 -6.27 14.02 -23.62
C ARG A 86 -5.97 14.44 -22.17
N TYR A 87 -6.92 14.25 -21.26
CA TYR A 87 -6.92 14.79 -19.91
C TYR A 87 -6.84 13.62 -18.93
N ALA A 88 -5.65 13.29 -18.44
CA ALA A 88 -5.46 12.22 -17.46
C ALA A 88 -4.95 12.83 -16.14
N ASN A 89 -5.87 13.11 -15.21
CA ASN A 89 -5.50 13.32 -13.81
C ASN A 89 -5.81 12.02 -13.07
N LEU A 90 -4.77 11.30 -12.65
CA LEU A 90 -4.87 9.97 -12.04
C LEU A 90 -5.94 9.92 -10.94
N TYR A 91 -5.88 10.84 -9.97
CA TYR A 91 -6.81 10.84 -8.84
C TYR A 91 -8.25 11.16 -9.23
N LYS A 92 -8.47 12.12 -10.14
CA LYS A 92 -9.83 12.46 -10.60
C LYS A 92 -10.43 11.33 -11.43
N GLU A 93 -9.62 10.64 -12.22
CA GLU A 93 -10.08 9.49 -12.99
C GLU A 93 -10.40 8.30 -12.09
N SER A 94 -9.54 7.96 -11.12
CA SER A 94 -9.85 6.96 -10.10
C SER A 94 -11.09 7.32 -9.26
N GLN A 95 -11.35 8.61 -9.03
CA GLN A 95 -12.57 9.05 -8.35
C GLN A 95 -13.84 8.74 -9.15
N LYS A 96 -13.81 8.94 -10.47
CA LYS A 96 -14.93 8.65 -11.38
C LYS A 96 -15.08 7.16 -11.68
N ARG A 97 -13.95 6.44 -11.74
CA ARG A 97 -13.84 5.06 -12.22
C ARG A 97 -12.85 4.28 -11.35
N PRO A 98 -13.23 3.97 -10.10
CA PRO A 98 -12.35 3.24 -9.20
C PRO A 98 -12.08 1.81 -9.71
N SER A 99 -10.84 1.34 -9.55
CA SER A 99 -10.45 -0.01 -9.96
C SER A 99 -11.09 -1.06 -9.06
N ARG A 100 -11.62 -2.13 -9.65
CA ARG A 100 -12.18 -3.28 -8.92
C ARG A 100 -11.18 -4.41 -8.88
N LEU A 101 -11.09 -5.11 -7.76
CA LEU A 101 -10.35 -6.36 -7.67
C LEU A 101 -10.93 -7.38 -8.66
N SER A 102 -10.07 -8.23 -9.23
CA SER A 102 -10.54 -9.42 -9.93
C SER A 102 -11.19 -10.40 -8.96
N SER A 103 -12.02 -11.32 -9.47
CA SER A 103 -12.63 -12.36 -8.62
C SER A 103 -11.57 -13.26 -7.98
N THR A 104 -10.48 -13.57 -8.69
CA THR A 104 -9.38 -14.39 -8.17
C THR A 104 -8.58 -13.64 -7.11
N ALA A 105 -8.31 -12.34 -7.31
CA ALA A 105 -7.65 -11.51 -6.30
C ALA A 105 -8.49 -11.43 -5.02
N LEU A 106 -9.80 -11.22 -5.15
CA LEU A 106 -10.71 -11.20 -4.01
C LEU A 106 -10.67 -12.55 -3.25
N ALA A 107 -10.85 -13.66 -3.97
CA ALA A 107 -10.82 -15.00 -3.38
C ALA A 107 -9.48 -15.32 -2.69
N ALA A 108 -8.36 -14.96 -3.31
CA ALA A 108 -7.03 -15.15 -2.75
C ALA A 108 -6.85 -14.39 -1.43
N LEU A 109 -7.21 -13.10 -1.42
CA LEU A 109 -7.07 -12.26 -0.23
C LEU A 109 -8.03 -12.66 0.90
N GLU A 110 -9.27 -13.02 0.59
CA GLU A 110 -10.22 -13.53 1.58
C GLU A 110 -9.80 -14.89 2.17
N SER A 111 -9.11 -15.72 1.39
CA SER A 111 -8.64 -17.04 1.88
C SER A 111 -7.57 -16.92 2.98
N VAL A 112 -6.81 -15.81 2.99
CA VAL A 112 -5.69 -15.61 3.92
C VAL A 112 -6.02 -14.60 5.03
N ILE A 113 -6.81 -13.57 4.72
CA ILE A 113 -7.25 -12.56 5.67
C ILE A 113 -8.52 -13.06 6.34
N GLY A 114 -8.33 -13.69 7.50
CA GLY A 114 -9.45 -14.17 8.30
C GLY A 114 -10.31 -13.03 8.86
N ASN A 115 -11.37 -13.40 9.55
CA ASN A 115 -12.20 -12.47 10.31
C ASN A 115 -11.64 -12.33 11.73
N GLY A 116 -11.42 -11.09 12.18
CA GLY A 116 -10.91 -10.82 13.51
C GLY A 116 -11.11 -9.36 13.90
N PRO A 117 -11.04 -9.03 15.20
CA PRO A 117 -11.14 -7.66 15.65
C PRO A 117 -10.03 -6.81 15.01
N ASP A 118 -10.41 -5.60 14.58
CA ASP A 118 -9.53 -4.60 13.97
C ASP A 118 -8.78 -5.06 12.71
N HIS A 119 -9.18 -6.16 12.06
CA HIS A 119 -8.54 -6.61 10.82
C HIS A 119 -8.68 -5.59 9.68
N ASP A 120 -9.78 -4.84 9.66
CA ASP A 120 -10.01 -3.73 8.74
C ASP A 120 -9.16 -2.48 9.05
N ARG A 121 -8.53 -2.45 10.23
CA ARG A 121 -7.64 -1.39 10.71
C ARG A 121 -6.17 -1.81 10.73
N ARG A 122 -5.87 -3.04 10.30
CA ARG A 122 -4.52 -3.60 10.22
C ARG A 122 -4.01 -3.56 8.78
N ILE A 123 -2.71 -3.34 8.62
CA ILE A 123 -2.02 -3.57 7.36
C ILE A 123 -1.60 -5.03 7.27
N HIS A 124 -1.98 -5.72 6.18
CA HIS A 124 -1.65 -7.11 5.95
C HIS A 124 -0.64 -7.22 4.82
N LEU A 125 0.57 -7.68 5.14
CA LEU A 125 1.58 -8.08 4.18
C LEU A 125 1.35 -9.55 3.81
N VAL A 126 0.91 -9.80 2.58
CA VAL A 126 0.56 -11.13 2.09
C VAL A 126 1.57 -11.57 1.05
N VAL A 127 2.33 -12.62 1.33
CA VAL A 127 3.26 -13.20 0.36
C VAL A 127 2.50 -14.06 -0.64
N LEU A 128 2.81 -13.89 -1.92
CA LEU A 128 2.22 -14.61 -3.05
C LEU A 128 3.29 -14.98 -4.06
N GLU A 129 2.95 -15.82 -5.04
CA GLU A 129 3.85 -16.16 -6.14
C GLU A 129 3.94 -15.01 -7.14
N ASP A 130 2.84 -14.66 -7.79
CA ASP A 130 2.85 -13.55 -8.75
C ASP A 130 1.55 -12.76 -8.70
N VAL A 131 1.70 -11.43 -8.76
CA VAL A 131 0.57 -10.51 -8.85
C VAL A 131 0.81 -9.61 -10.04
N PHE A 132 -0.11 -9.67 -11.00
CA PHE A 132 -0.06 -8.87 -12.23
C PHE A 132 -1.00 -7.67 -12.14
N ILE A 133 -0.57 -6.54 -12.67
CA ILE A 133 -1.42 -5.37 -12.89
C ILE A 133 -1.41 -5.00 -14.37
N SER A 134 -2.49 -4.38 -14.84
CA SER A 134 -2.57 -3.83 -16.18
C SER A 134 -3.03 -2.38 -16.13
N PHE A 135 -2.29 -1.50 -16.79
CA PHE A 135 -2.66 -0.09 -16.89
C PHE A 135 -2.37 0.44 -18.29
N HIS A 136 -3.05 1.51 -18.66
CA HIS A 136 -2.78 2.19 -19.90
C HIS A 136 -1.60 3.14 -19.72
N ASP A 137 -0.59 2.96 -20.56
CA ASP A 137 0.57 3.83 -20.61
C ASP A 137 0.54 4.63 -21.92
N ARG A 138 0.97 5.89 -21.84
CA ARG A 138 0.93 6.80 -22.97
C ARG A 138 2.22 6.63 -23.78
N ILE A 139 2.10 6.14 -25.02
CA ILE A 139 3.25 6.06 -25.93
C ILE A 139 3.60 7.45 -26.47
N ASP A 140 2.57 8.21 -26.85
CA ASP A 140 2.68 9.58 -27.38
C ASP A 140 1.40 10.38 -27.07
N GLU A 141 1.31 11.64 -27.51
CA GLU A 141 0.16 12.52 -27.23
C GLU A 141 -1.22 11.96 -27.62
N ARG A 142 -1.28 10.95 -28.50
CA ARG A 142 -2.51 10.39 -29.08
C ARG A 142 -2.64 8.89 -28.85
N THR A 143 -1.56 8.19 -28.58
CA THR A 143 -1.50 6.73 -28.55
C THR A 143 -1.31 6.20 -27.14
N TRP A 144 -2.15 5.23 -26.78
CA TRP A 144 -2.09 4.50 -25.53
C TRP A 144 -1.81 3.03 -25.82
N GLN A 145 -1.06 2.37 -24.95
CA GLN A 145 -0.91 0.92 -24.92
C GLN A 145 -1.36 0.36 -23.58
N LEU A 146 -1.91 -0.86 -23.61
CA LEU A 146 -2.10 -1.62 -22.38
C LEU A 146 -0.77 -2.30 -22.03
N LYS A 147 -0.22 -1.98 -20.86
CA LYS A 147 0.97 -2.62 -20.29
C LYS A 147 0.52 -3.54 -19.16
N THR A 148 0.95 -4.80 -19.20
CA THR A 148 0.78 -5.75 -18.09
C THR A 148 2.14 -6.05 -17.50
N ILE A 149 2.28 -5.91 -16.19
CA ILE A 149 3.54 -6.17 -15.47
C ILE A 149 3.30 -7.12 -14.30
N ALA A 150 4.29 -7.98 -14.04
CA ALA A 150 4.42 -8.64 -12.74
C ALA A 150 4.97 -7.63 -11.73
N THR A 151 4.32 -7.53 -10.58
CA THR A 151 4.74 -6.64 -9.50
C THR A 151 5.75 -7.35 -8.60
N ASN A 152 6.62 -6.60 -7.92
CA ASN A 152 7.43 -7.13 -6.80
C ASN A 152 6.68 -7.04 -5.47
N ALA A 153 5.82 -6.04 -5.38
CA ALA A 153 4.84 -5.82 -4.34
C ALA A 153 3.73 -4.95 -4.92
N LEU A 154 2.53 -5.04 -4.34
CA LEU A 154 1.41 -4.22 -4.74
C LEU A 154 0.57 -3.83 -3.53
N SER A 155 0.53 -2.55 -3.24
CA SER A 155 -0.54 -1.98 -2.44
C SER A 155 -1.83 -1.87 -3.26
N PHE A 156 -2.97 -2.06 -2.60
CA PHE A 156 -4.30 -1.78 -3.15
C PHE A 156 -4.83 -0.47 -2.56
N PRO A 157 -4.28 0.70 -2.93
CA PRO A 157 -4.55 1.95 -2.23
C PRO A 157 -5.99 2.46 -2.44
N ALA A 158 -6.52 3.13 -1.42
CA ALA A 158 -7.88 3.63 -1.46
C ALA A 158 -8.05 4.75 -2.50
N TYR A 159 -7.01 5.52 -2.82
CA TYR A 159 -7.10 6.54 -3.88
C TYR A 159 -7.41 5.96 -5.27
N THR A 160 -7.09 4.67 -5.51
CA THR A 160 -7.40 3.95 -6.76
C THR A 160 -8.70 3.16 -6.64
N HIS A 161 -8.88 2.41 -5.55
CA HIS A 161 -9.98 1.44 -5.40
C HIS A 161 -11.21 1.98 -4.66
N ARG A 162 -11.07 3.04 -3.86
CA ARG A 162 -12.16 3.64 -3.07
C ARG A 162 -12.99 2.58 -2.32
N ASP A 163 -14.32 2.66 -2.42
CA ASP A 163 -15.25 1.68 -1.85
C ASP A 163 -15.40 0.38 -2.66
N THR A 164 -14.71 0.23 -3.79
CA THR A 164 -14.79 -1.02 -4.55
C THR A 164 -13.90 -2.13 -4.02
N ILE A 165 -12.98 -1.82 -3.09
CA ILE A 165 -12.30 -2.82 -2.26
C ILE A 165 -13.07 -3.01 -0.94
N PRO A 166 -13.42 -4.25 -0.54
CA PRO A 166 -14.07 -4.51 0.74
C PRO A 166 -13.28 -3.92 1.90
N ARG A 167 -13.98 -3.34 2.89
CA ARG A 167 -13.37 -2.62 4.01
C ARG A 167 -12.27 -3.42 4.72
N HIS A 168 -12.50 -4.70 4.97
CA HIS A 168 -11.54 -5.58 5.67
C HIS A 168 -10.29 -5.92 4.84
N LEU A 169 -10.30 -5.65 3.52
CA LEU A 169 -9.16 -5.84 2.62
C LEU A 169 -8.44 -4.53 2.29
N ARG A 170 -8.92 -3.38 2.79
CA ARG A 170 -8.30 -2.07 2.51
C ARG A 170 -6.85 -1.99 2.97
N GLY A 171 -6.46 -2.74 4.01
CA GLY A 171 -5.10 -2.78 4.54
C GLY A 171 -4.12 -3.69 3.78
N VAL A 172 -4.52 -4.33 2.69
CA VAL A 172 -3.68 -5.32 2.01
C VAL A 172 -2.55 -4.69 1.20
N ILE A 173 -1.39 -5.32 1.32
CA ILE A 173 -0.21 -5.18 0.47
C ILE A 173 0.27 -6.61 0.13
N THR A 174 0.47 -6.91 -1.15
CA THR A 174 1.06 -8.19 -1.57
C THR A 174 2.56 -8.05 -1.76
N LEU A 175 3.30 -9.13 -1.51
CA LEU A 175 4.74 -9.23 -1.69
C LEU A 175 5.06 -10.48 -2.51
N THR A 176 5.74 -10.32 -3.64
CA THR A 176 6.06 -11.41 -4.57
C THR A 176 7.55 -11.53 -4.82
N ASN A 177 8.31 -10.44 -4.68
CA ASN A 177 9.76 -10.48 -4.89
C ASN A 177 10.52 -9.43 -4.05
N LEU A 178 11.28 -9.92 -3.09
CA LEU A 178 12.21 -9.16 -2.25
C LEU A 178 13.67 -9.64 -2.43
N GLY A 179 13.98 -10.38 -3.50
CA GLY A 179 15.32 -10.92 -3.76
C GLY A 179 16.32 -9.90 -4.33
N ARG A 180 15.92 -8.63 -4.47
CA ARG A 180 16.76 -7.55 -5.00
C ARG A 180 17.48 -6.82 -3.86
N PRO A 181 18.64 -6.19 -4.11
CA PRO A 181 19.27 -5.29 -3.14
C PRO A 181 18.29 -4.21 -2.67
N GLN A 182 18.36 -3.85 -1.39
CA GLN A 182 17.48 -2.86 -0.75
C GLN A 182 15.99 -3.21 -0.82
N SER A 183 15.63 -4.50 -0.80
CA SER A 183 14.22 -4.93 -0.83
C SER A 183 13.36 -4.41 0.32
N TRP A 184 13.96 -4.02 1.44
CA TRP A 184 13.28 -3.28 2.51
C TRP A 184 12.62 -2.00 2.01
N LYS A 185 13.18 -1.35 0.99
CA LYS A 185 12.65 -0.13 0.37
C LYS A 185 11.31 -0.41 -0.30
N THR A 186 11.15 -1.59 -0.93
CA THR A 186 9.86 -2.03 -1.48
C THR A 186 8.79 -2.09 -0.38
N VAL A 187 9.11 -2.69 0.77
CA VAL A 187 8.16 -2.77 1.90
C VAL A 187 7.81 -1.38 2.43
N ALA A 188 8.81 -0.53 2.65
CA ALA A 188 8.59 0.84 3.14
C ALA A 188 7.78 1.70 2.15
N HIS A 189 8.02 1.52 0.85
CA HIS A 189 7.33 2.22 -0.23
C HIS A 189 5.84 1.84 -0.30
N GLU A 190 5.51 0.55 -0.28
CA GLU A 190 4.11 0.12 -0.28
C GLU A 190 3.35 0.50 1.00
N LEU A 191 4.04 0.46 2.16
CA LEU A 191 3.50 1.02 3.40
C LEU A 191 3.23 2.52 3.25
N GLY A 192 4.12 3.24 2.58
CA GLY A 192 3.94 4.65 2.22
C GLY A 192 2.67 4.88 1.42
N HIS A 193 2.48 4.18 0.30
CA HIS A 193 1.26 4.29 -0.51
C HIS A 193 0.00 4.04 0.30
N LYS A 194 0.03 3.04 1.18
CA LYS A 194 -1.12 2.67 1.99
C LYS A 194 -1.44 3.67 3.10
N LEU A 195 -0.42 4.19 3.78
CA LEU A 195 -0.58 5.06 4.94
C LEU A 195 -0.74 6.54 4.55
N ILE A 196 -0.02 7.00 3.54
CA ILE A 196 -0.13 8.39 3.03
C ILE A 196 -1.35 8.53 2.11
N ASN A 197 -1.78 7.43 1.48
CA ASN A 197 -2.84 7.39 0.49
C ASN A 197 -2.57 8.38 -0.67
N ALA A 198 -1.40 8.24 -1.28
CA ALA A 198 -0.94 8.99 -2.44
C ALA A 198 -0.16 8.06 -3.39
N SER A 199 -0.17 8.41 -4.68
CA SER A 199 0.56 7.75 -5.77
C SER A 199 2.04 8.16 -5.77
N HIS A 200 2.77 7.87 -6.85
CA HIS A 200 4.15 8.27 -7.04
C HIS A 200 4.24 9.78 -7.32
N GLU A 201 3.91 10.59 -6.32
CA GLU A 201 4.06 12.04 -6.32
C GLU A 201 5.13 12.43 -5.29
N TYR A 202 5.84 13.52 -5.55
CA TYR A 202 6.80 14.08 -4.61
C TYR A 202 7.26 15.46 -5.08
N ARG A 203 7.11 16.48 -4.23
CA ARG A 203 7.43 17.88 -4.53
C ARG A 203 6.79 18.34 -5.86
N ASP A 204 7.61 18.51 -6.88
CA ASP A 204 7.22 18.99 -8.22
C ASP A 204 6.89 17.85 -9.20
N SER A 205 7.03 16.59 -8.77
CA SER A 205 6.60 15.43 -9.54
C SER A 205 5.12 15.16 -9.32
N ASP A 206 4.35 15.27 -10.41
CA ASP A 206 2.94 14.91 -10.49
C ASP A 206 2.73 13.39 -10.34
N PRO A 207 1.55 12.93 -9.89
CA PRO A 207 1.26 11.53 -9.66
C PRO A 207 1.33 10.69 -10.95
N GLN A 208 2.07 9.58 -10.91
CA GLN A 208 2.24 8.63 -12.02
C GLN A 208 2.08 7.17 -11.57
N HIS A 209 1.85 6.27 -12.54
CA HIS A 209 1.93 4.82 -12.28
C HIS A 209 3.35 4.36 -11.95
N GLU A 210 4.36 4.97 -12.57
CA GLU A 210 5.77 4.76 -12.26
C GLU A 210 6.46 6.14 -12.26
N ALA A 211 7.13 6.52 -11.18
CA ALA A 211 7.99 7.71 -11.14
C ALA A 211 9.29 7.39 -10.42
N TYR A 212 10.41 7.84 -10.98
CA TYR A 212 11.75 7.54 -10.47
C TYR A 212 12.42 8.81 -9.93
N GLY A 213 13.16 8.65 -8.83
CA GLY A 213 14.02 9.70 -8.30
C GLY A 213 14.75 9.29 -7.03
N ASP A 214 15.77 10.07 -6.69
CA ASP A 214 16.70 9.77 -5.59
C ASP A 214 16.19 10.25 -4.22
N GLU A 215 15.02 10.90 -4.19
CA GLU A 215 14.38 11.44 -3.00
C GLU A 215 12.91 11.00 -2.94
N GLY A 216 12.30 11.11 -1.77
CA GLY A 216 10.90 10.79 -1.51
C GLY A 216 10.65 9.29 -1.31
N LEU A 217 9.87 8.96 -0.28
CA LEU A 217 9.48 7.56 -0.03
C LEU A 217 8.64 6.96 -1.17
N LEU A 218 7.80 7.77 -1.83
CA LEU A 218 6.85 7.32 -2.85
C LEU A 218 7.41 7.33 -4.28
N GLN A 219 8.68 7.67 -4.49
CA GLN A 219 9.33 7.49 -5.80
C GLN A 219 10.09 6.16 -5.84
N TYR A 220 10.26 5.62 -7.05
CA TYR A 220 11.18 4.52 -7.31
C TYR A 220 12.62 5.01 -7.26
N GLY A 221 13.36 4.55 -6.27
CA GLY A 221 14.75 4.93 -6.04
C GLY A 221 15.13 4.72 -4.58
N SER A 222 16.22 5.36 -4.16
CA SER A 222 16.79 5.23 -2.81
C SER A 222 16.18 6.18 -1.78
N GLY A 223 15.33 7.13 -2.20
CA GLY A 223 14.71 8.13 -1.33
C GLY A 223 13.90 7.50 -0.19
N THR A 224 13.93 8.10 1.00
CA THR A 224 13.21 7.57 2.19
C THR A 224 12.43 8.64 2.94
N ASP A 225 12.52 9.89 2.53
CA ASP A 225 11.90 10.99 3.26
C ASP A 225 10.39 11.05 3.04
N ILE A 226 9.71 11.47 4.12
CA ILE A 226 8.29 11.74 4.17
C ILE A 226 8.15 13.22 4.54
N PRO A 227 8.15 14.12 3.53
CA PRO A 227 8.19 15.56 3.77
C PRO A 227 6.84 16.08 4.30
N SER A 228 6.90 17.26 4.92
CA SER A 228 5.73 17.97 5.46
C SER A 228 5.38 19.18 4.60
N GLY A 229 4.16 19.68 4.79
CA GLY A 229 3.69 20.91 4.17
C GLY A 229 3.39 20.75 2.68
N ARG A 230 2.87 21.84 2.10
CA ARG A 230 2.39 21.86 0.71
C ARG A 230 3.48 21.53 -0.30
N ASP A 231 4.71 21.98 -0.04
CA ASP A 231 5.85 21.77 -0.92
C ASP A 231 6.34 20.30 -0.86
N GLY A 232 6.09 19.61 0.24
CA GLY A 232 6.25 18.16 0.39
C GLY A 232 4.98 17.36 0.10
N ARG A 233 3.98 17.98 -0.53
CA ARG A 233 2.63 17.45 -0.85
C ARG A 233 1.90 16.80 0.34
N PHE A 234 2.10 17.36 1.53
CA PHE A 234 1.44 17.00 2.78
C PHE A 234 1.58 15.51 3.16
N HIS A 235 2.62 14.82 2.70
CA HIS A 235 2.76 13.38 2.94
C HIS A 235 2.73 13.02 4.42
N ARG A 236 3.45 13.78 5.25
CA ARG A 236 3.49 13.56 6.70
C ARG A 236 2.13 13.80 7.36
N GLU A 237 1.46 14.89 7.00
CA GLU A 237 0.16 15.25 7.57
C GLU A 237 -0.91 14.24 7.17
N ARG A 238 -0.93 13.80 5.91
CA ARG A 238 -1.82 12.74 5.42
C ARG A 238 -1.54 11.42 6.12
N LEU A 239 -0.27 11.03 6.25
CA LEU A 239 0.12 9.84 7.00
C LEU A 239 -0.52 9.84 8.39
N HIS A 240 -0.41 10.94 9.16
CA HIS A 240 -0.97 11.02 10.51
C HIS A 240 -2.51 11.04 10.57
N ARG A 241 -3.20 11.20 9.44
CA ARG A 241 -4.66 11.07 9.30
C ARG A 241 -5.12 9.67 8.90
N SER A 242 -4.19 8.78 8.55
CA SER A 242 -4.49 7.42 8.09
C SER A 242 -5.44 6.66 9.02
N PRO A 243 -6.50 6.02 8.50
CA PRO A 243 -7.41 5.18 9.29
C PRO A 243 -6.75 3.97 9.95
N PHE A 244 -5.55 3.59 9.52
CA PHE A 244 -4.78 2.46 10.07
C PHE A 244 -3.93 2.84 11.28
N ILE A 245 -4.00 4.09 11.73
CA ILE A 245 -3.24 4.57 12.89
C ILE A 245 -4.13 4.61 14.12
N TYR A 246 -3.59 4.16 15.24
CA TYR A 246 -4.17 4.34 16.57
C TYR A 246 -3.15 4.92 17.54
N ARG A 247 -3.66 5.36 18.70
CA ARG A 247 -2.86 5.59 19.91
C ARG A 247 -3.36 4.66 21.00
N ARG A 248 -2.43 3.98 21.67
CA ARG A 248 -2.74 3.12 22.80
C ARG A 248 -2.59 3.90 24.10
N ASP A 249 -3.54 3.80 25.01
CA ASP A 249 -3.37 4.36 26.35
C ASP A 249 -2.68 3.37 27.30
N ALA A 250 -2.39 3.82 28.53
CA ALA A 250 -1.73 2.99 29.55
C ALA A 250 -2.58 1.78 30.01
N SER A 251 -3.87 1.73 29.68
CA SER A 251 -4.73 0.56 29.94
C SER A 251 -4.68 -0.49 28.83
N GLY A 252 -3.98 -0.18 27.72
CA GLY A 252 -3.92 -1.01 26.52
C GLY A 252 -5.05 -0.74 25.52
N SER A 253 -5.94 0.21 25.79
CA SER A 253 -7.05 0.56 24.90
C SER A 253 -6.56 1.35 23.68
N LYS A 254 -7.06 1.01 22.50
CA LYS A 254 -6.69 1.66 21.23
C LYS A 254 -7.74 2.69 20.83
N THR A 255 -7.31 3.92 20.59
CA THR A 255 -8.11 4.96 19.93
C THR A 255 -7.63 5.11 18.50
N TRP A 256 -8.42 4.62 17.55
CA TRP A 256 -8.14 4.70 16.12
C TRP A 256 -8.46 6.08 15.55
N ASN A 257 -7.72 6.48 14.52
CA ASN A 257 -8.13 7.57 13.65
C ASN A 257 -9.49 7.25 12.98
N PRO A 258 -10.28 8.28 12.59
CA PRO A 258 -11.52 8.09 11.85
C PRO A 258 -11.35 7.20 10.61
N ASP A 259 -12.40 6.49 10.22
CA ASP A 259 -12.43 5.82 8.91
C ASP A 259 -12.52 6.86 7.78
N TYR A 260 -12.26 6.41 6.56
CA TYR A 260 -12.53 7.19 5.36
C TYR A 260 -14.00 7.61 5.28
N LEU A 261 -14.25 8.84 4.81
CA LEU A 261 -15.59 9.40 4.69
C LEU A 261 -16.18 9.25 3.28
N ASP A 262 -15.32 9.10 2.26
CA ASP A 262 -15.68 8.95 0.85
C ASP A 262 -14.83 7.86 0.18
N GLY A 263 -14.70 6.74 0.89
CA GLY A 263 -14.01 5.53 0.43
C GLY A 263 -12.49 5.63 0.35
N GLY A 264 -11.89 6.74 0.77
CA GLY A 264 -10.44 6.95 0.80
C GLY A 264 -9.85 7.40 -0.53
N GLY A 265 -10.63 8.11 -1.35
CA GLY A 265 -10.09 8.85 -2.49
C GLY A 265 -8.95 9.81 -2.08
N TYR A 266 -8.15 10.27 -3.04
CA TYR A 266 -7.09 11.26 -2.74
C TYR A 266 -7.66 12.53 -2.06
N TYR A 267 -8.84 12.96 -2.51
CA TYR A 267 -9.63 14.09 -2.02
C TYR A 267 -10.66 13.71 -0.95
N ASP A 268 -10.50 12.57 -0.27
CA ASP A 268 -11.41 12.17 0.82
C ASP A 268 -11.49 13.29 1.89
N PRO A 269 -12.68 13.60 2.44
CA PRO A 269 -12.83 14.66 3.43
C PRO A 269 -11.93 14.55 4.66
N ILE A 270 -11.42 13.36 5.02
CA ILE A 270 -10.44 13.25 6.12
C ILE A 270 -9.10 13.97 5.82
N TYR A 271 -8.84 14.29 4.55
CA TYR A 271 -7.67 15.00 4.05
C TYR A 271 -7.99 16.45 3.61
N GLU A 272 -9.09 17.03 4.08
CA GLU A 272 -9.43 18.43 3.79
C GLU A 272 -8.26 19.35 4.16
N GLY A 273 -7.88 20.24 3.22
CA GLY A 273 -6.72 21.13 3.37
C GLY A 273 -5.34 20.46 3.19
N LEU A 274 -5.29 19.13 2.96
CA LEU A 274 -4.07 18.33 2.79
C LEU A 274 -4.00 17.67 1.41
N THR A 275 -4.48 18.38 0.39
CA THR A 275 -4.46 17.96 -1.01
C THR A 275 -4.00 19.13 -1.88
N VAL A 276 -3.46 18.80 -3.04
CA VAL A 276 -3.24 19.78 -4.11
C VAL A 276 -4.07 19.42 -5.33
N GLY A 277 -4.43 20.43 -6.12
CA GLY A 277 -5.00 20.20 -7.44
C GLY A 277 -3.88 19.89 -8.41
N PHE A 278 -4.05 18.83 -9.20
CA PHE A 278 -3.15 18.51 -10.30
C PHE A 278 -3.79 18.90 -11.62
N ASP A 279 -2.97 19.53 -12.45
CA ASP A 279 -3.29 19.72 -13.85
C ASP A 279 -3.24 18.36 -14.58
N PRO A 280 -3.84 18.27 -15.76
CA PRO A 280 -3.85 17.05 -16.54
C PRO A 280 -2.49 16.93 -17.22
N SER A 281 -1.83 15.80 -17.01
CA SER A 281 -0.63 15.43 -17.77
C SER A 281 -0.96 14.93 -19.18
#